data_AF-A0AAN0KIE5-F1
#
_entry.id   AF-A0AAN0KIE5-F1
#
_cell.length_a   1.000
_cell.length_b   1.000
_cell.length_c   1.000
_cell.angle_alpha   90.00
_cell.angle_beta   90.00
_cell.angle_gamma   90.00
#
_symmetry.space_group_name_H-M   'P 1'
#
loop_
_entity.id
_entity.type
_entity.pdbx_description
1 polymer ?
#
loop_
_entity_poly.entity_id
_entity_poly.type
_entity_poly.pdbx_seq_one_letter_code
_entity_poly.pdbx_strand_id
1 'polypeptide(L)'
;MRGYSKAAMGGYSLLVLIAVFIGLNEAWIAPFGVLMMIFSNFMNHPHFMASYKLFFEMYPKIKTSEFQKTLQIRWWVAAIIVPLGLSILLVIGIVKYFHGDDFVLTLVIFLYGISVGWHYVKQGFGMAMSEAALKRCYWQPKVRRWMLWNAYACWIFSMCLLFSAEGGVGFLGWYFPLERSSLQQWLLPAAIFFGITSVGVIIGIRRNIGYWRQIGKHQKDWPSAGLMGYLVSLYVWVAIGVSFPLLMLVIPFFHSMQYMHVVEKFYDNKEKKQSKQEKTRRWLYLIGWGFVLFWLIPGVLDYINSGKVNLMSQVGMLFTAAFWLFINIHHYFIDNVIWRKENKYIWESLNAC
;
A
#
# COMPACT_ATOMS: atom_id res chain seq x y z
N MET A 1 -17.03 -6.22 -20.26
CA MET A 1 -17.45 -6.56 -18.87
C MET A 1 -16.88 -5.50 -17.92
N ARG A 2 -17.73 -4.82 -17.13
CA ARG A 2 -17.39 -3.64 -16.29
C ARG A 2 -16.71 -4.02 -14.95
N GLY A 3 -15.67 -4.87 -14.97
CA GLY A 3 -14.98 -5.33 -13.76
C GLY A 3 -13.48 -5.09 -13.81
N TYR A 4 -12.79 -5.34 -12.71
CA TYR A 4 -11.33 -5.38 -12.70
C TYR A 4 -10.83 -6.75 -13.17
N SER A 5 -9.58 -6.79 -13.65
CA SER A 5 -8.92 -8.08 -13.91
C SER A 5 -8.63 -8.79 -12.60
N LYS A 6 -9.10 -10.03 -12.46
CA LYS A 6 -8.73 -10.89 -11.32
C LYS A 6 -7.21 -11.02 -11.22
N ALA A 7 -6.53 -11.23 -12.34
CA ALA A 7 -5.09 -11.40 -12.35
C ALA A 7 -4.35 -10.19 -11.74
N ALA A 8 -4.75 -8.97 -12.14
CA ALA A 8 -4.20 -7.72 -11.58
C ALA A 8 -4.61 -7.48 -10.12
N MET A 9 -5.76 -8.01 -9.69
CA MET A 9 -6.29 -7.88 -8.32
C MET A 9 -5.73 -8.94 -7.34
N GLY A 10 -4.53 -9.46 -7.56
CA GLY A 10 -3.87 -10.43 -6.67
C GLY A 10 -3.85 -11.88 -7.19
N GLY A 11 -4.47 -12.16 -8.34
CA GLY A 11 -4.36 -13.49 -8.96
C GLY A 11 -2.93 -13.83 -9.37
N TYR A 12 -2.20 -12.86 -9.94
CA TYR A 12 -0.79 -13.06 -10.29
C TYR A 12 0.11 -13.30 -9.08
N SER A 13 -0.15 -12.65 -7.93
CA SER A 13 0.64 -12.93 -6.72
C SER A 13 0.45 -14.36 -6.24
N LEU A 14 -0.76 -14.92 -6.34
CA LEU A 14 -0.99 -16.32 -5.96
C LEU A 14 -0.23 -17.28 -6.88
N LEU A 15 -0.21 -17.03 -8.19
CA LEU A 15 0.55 -17.85 -9.13
C LEU A 15 2.06 -17.80 -8.87
N VAL A 16 2.60 -16.60 -8.63
CA VAL A 16 4.02 -16.45 -8.26
C VAL A 16 4.29 -17.17 -6.95
N LEU A 17 3.40 -17.10 -5.97
CA LEU A 17 3.61 -17.79 -4.70
C LEU A 17 3.61 -19.31 -4.84
N ILE A 18 2.69 -19.87 -5.62
CA ILE A 18 2.69 -21.29 -5.92
C ILE A 18 4.00 -21.69 -6.60
N ALA A 19 4.47 -20.91 -7.58
CA ALA A 19 5.74 -21.17 -8.25
C ALA A 19 6.93 -21.09 -7.28
N VAL A 20 6.93 -20.12 -6.36
CA VAL A 20 7.96 -19.97 -5.33
C VAL A 20 7.95 -21.16 -4.37
N PHE A 21 6.79 -21.58 -3.86
CA PHE A 21 6.71 -22.70 -2.92
C PHE A 21 7.03 -24.06 -3.54
N ILE A 22 6.79 -24.24 -4.85
CA ILE A 22 7.06 -25.52 -5.53
C ILE A 22 8.49 -25.59 -6.08
N GLY A 23 9.01 -24.48 -6.61
CA GLY A 23 10.21 -24.50 -7.46
C GLY A 23 11.44 -23.82 -6.88
N LEU A 24 11.32 -23.09 -5.77
CA LEU A 24 12.41 -22.25 -5.29
C LEU A 24 13.28 -23.01 -4.27
N ASN A 25 14.41 -23.52 -4.76
CA ASN A 25 15.47 -24.07 -3.91
C ASN A 25 16.37 -22.93 -3.39
N GLU A 26 17.26 -23.27 -2.45
CA GLU A 26 18.16 -22.30 -1.81
C GLU A 26 18.99 -21.47 -2.81
N ALA A 27 19.42 -22.09 -3.92
CA ALA A 27 20.23 -21.42 -4.94
C ALA A 27 19.47 -20.29 -5.67
N TRP A 28 18.15 -20.33 -5.70
CA TRP A 28 17.31 -19.33 -6.38
C TRP A 28 16.78 -18.23 -5.46
N ILE A 29 16.95 -18.32 -4.14
CA ILE A 29 16.42 -17.32 -3.18
C ILE A 29 17.01 -15.94 -3.44
N ALA A 30 18.33 -15.81 -3.51
CA ALA A 30 18.98 -14.51 -3.71
C ALA A 30 18.69 -13.92 -5.11
N PRO A 31 18.85 -14.66 -6.23
CA PRO A 31 18.47 -14.15 -7.55
C PRO A 31 17.00 -13.70 -7.63
N PHE A 32 16.08 -14.48 -7.04
CA PHE A 32 14.67 -14.11 -6.99
C PHE A 32 14.44 -12.84 -6.18
N GLY A 33 15.11 -12.70 -5.04
CA GLY A 33 15.04 -11.47 -4.22
C GLY A 33 15.48 -10.23 -5.00
N VAL A 34 16.60 -10.33 -5.73
CA VAL A 34 17.09 -9.23 -6.59
C VAL A 34 16.08 -8.91 -7.70
N LEU A 35 15.55 -9.93 -8.38
CA LEU A 35 14.55 -9.74 -9.43
C LEU A 35 13.30 -9.06 -8.90
N MET A 36 12.78 -9.52 -7.75
CA MET A 36 11.60 -8.94 -7.13
C MET A 36 11.84 -7.52 -6.60
N MET A 37 13.06 -7.21 -6.17
CA MET A 37 13.44 -5.85 -5.82
C MET A 37 13.42 -4.94 -7.06
N ILE A 38 13.96 -5.38 -8.20
CA ILE A 38 13.91 -4.64 -9.47
C ILE A 38 12.46 -4.40 -9.88
N PHE A 39 11.63 -5.44 -9.91
CA PHE A 39 10.22 -5.33 -10.28
C PHE A 39 9.43 -4.45 -9.31
N SER A 40 9.65 -4.61 -8.01
CA SER A 40 9.02 -3.77 -6.99
C SER A 40 9.37 -2.30 -7.21
N ASN A 41 10.64 -1.96 -7.43
CA ASN A 41 11.02 -0.57 -7.71
C ASN A 41 10.40 -0.04 -9.01
N PHE A 42 10.42 -0.85 -10.07
CA PHE A 42 9.86 -0.49 -11.37
C PHE A 42 8.36 -0.15 -11.29
N MET A 43 7.59 -0.86 -10.46
CA MET A 43 6.15 -0.58 -10.27
C MET A 43 5.85 0.39 -9.13
N ASN A 44 6.65 0.41 -8.07
CA ASN A 44 6.46 1.30 -6.92
C ASN A 44 6.68 2.76 -7.32
N HIS A 45 7.76 3.06 -8.05
CA HIS A 45 8.07 4.42 -8.49
C HIS A 45 6.86 5.09 -9.18
N PRO A 46 6.27 4.50 -10.25
CA PRO A 46 5.12 5.10 -10.88
C PRO A 46 3.86 5.07 -10.03
N HIS A 47 3.67 4.08 -9.15
CA HIS A 47 2.58 4.06 -8.18
C HIS A 47 2.60 5.27 -7.24
N PHE A 48 3.74 5.53 -6.57
CA PHE A 48 3.89 6.69 -5.70
C PHE A 48 3.68 7.99 -6.47
N MET A 49 4.37 8.14 -7.60
CA MET A 49 4.29 9.37 -8.41
C MET A 49 2.89 9.60 -8.97
N ALA A 50 2.15 8.55 -9.30
CA ALA A 50 0.77 8.67 -9.72
C ALA A 50 -0.13 9.20 -8.60
N SER A 51 0.06 8.77 -7.34
CA SER A 51 -0.64 9.36 -6.19
C SER A 51 -0.31 10.84 -6.05
N TYR A 52 0.97 11.24 -6.10
CA TYR A 52 1.34 12.66 -6.02
C TYR A 52 0.70 13.49 -7.15
N LYS A 53 0.76 12.99 -8.39
CA LYS A 53 0.14 13.65 -9.54
C LYS A 53 -1.38 13.81 -9.35
N LEU A 54 -2.10 12.75 -9.02
CA LEU A 54 -3.54 12.80 -8.77
C LEU A 54 -3.88 13.72 -7.61
N PHE A 55 -3.07 13.71 -6.55
CA PHE A 55 -3.26 14.53 -5.37
C PHE A 55 -3.19 16.03 -5.68
N PHE A 56 -2.14 16.45 -6.41
CA PHE A 56 -1.93 17.85 -6.73
C PHE A 56 -2.78 18.33 -7.91
N GLU A 57 -3.22 17.45 -8.82
CA GLU A 57 -4.22 17.79 -9.84
C GLU A 57 -5.55 18.27 -9.23
N MET A 58 -5.86 17.90 -7.99
CA MET A 58 -7.07 18.35 -7.30
C MET A 58 -6.97 19.78 -6.75
N TYR A 59 -5.77 20.38 -6.71
CA TYR A 59 -5.54 21.69 -6.07
C TYR A 59 -6.46 22.81 -6.59
N PRO A 60 -6.67 22.98 -7.91
CA PRO A 60 -7.59 24.02 -8.41
C PRO A 60 -9.01 23.90 -7.82
N LYS A 61 -9.52 22.67 -7.71
CA LYS A 61 -10.85 22.37 -7.16
C LYS A 61 -10.94 22.51 -5.64
N ILE A 62 -9.83 22.29 -4.95
CA ILE A 62 -9.71 22.56 -3.52
C ILE A 62 -9.81 24.08 -3.28
N LYS A 63 -9.16 24.88 -4.13
CA LYS A 63 -9.16 26.35 -4.03
C LYS A 63 -10.52 26.97 -4.34
N THR A 64 -11.26 26.43 -5.32
CA THR A 64 -12.60 26.91 -5.70
C THR A 64 -13.72 26.46 -4.75
N SER A 65 -13.39 25.73 -3.68
CA SER A 65 -14.36 25.18 -2.72
C SER A 65 -15.42 24.24 -3.31
N GLU A 66 -15.15 23.63 -4.46
CA GLU A 66 -16.01 22.61 -5.08
C GLU A 66 -16.12 21.34 -4.23
N PHE A 67 -15.10 21.07 -3.42
CA PHE A 67 -15.07 19.93 -2.51
C PHE A 67 -15.67 20.23 -1.14
N GLN A 68 -16.18 19.18 -0.48
CA GLN A 68 -16.65 19.27 0.91
C GLN A 68 -15.52 19.76 1.84
N LYS A 69 -15.84 20.62 2.81
CA LYS A 69 -14.86 21.18 3.78
C LYS A 69 -13.99 20.11 4.44
N THR A 70 -14.56 18.96 4.77
CA THR A 70 -13.83 17.83 5.37
C THR A 70 -12.75 17.27 4.45
N LEU A 71 -12.99 17.23 3.14
CA LEU A 71 -12.00 16.79 2.16
C LEU A 71 -10.92 17.86 1.95
N GLN A 72 -11.29 19.15 1.94
CA GLN A 72 -10.35 20.26 1.85
C GLN A 72 -9.37 20.27 3.04
N ILE A 73 -9.87 20.12 4.26
CA ILE A 73 -9.04 20.06 5.47
C ILE A 73 -8.05 18.90 5.37
N ARG A 74 -8.53 17.71 4.99
CA ARG A 74 -7.67 16.53 4.80
C ARG A 74 -6.60 16.77 3.73
N TRP A 75 -6.95 17.46 2.65
CA TRP A 75 -6.01 17.84 1.60
C TRP A 75 -4.91 18.75 2.16
N TRP A 76 -5.25 19.82 2.88
CA TRP A 76 -4.24 20.71 3.48
C TRP A 76 -3.37 20.01 4.52
N VAL A 77 -3.96 19.14 5.35
CA VAL A 77 -3.21 18.32 6.30
C VAL A 77 -2.20 17.45 5.56
N ALA A 78 -2.63 16.74 4.50
CA ALA A 78 -1.75 15.88 3.72
C ALA A 78 -0.74 16.67 2.86
N ALA A 79 -1.08 17.86 2.37
CA ALA A 79 -0.23 18.65 1.48
C ALA A 79 0.86 19.43 2.23
N ILE A 80 0.58 19.87 3.45
CA ILE A 80 1.45 20.78 4.21
C ILE A 80 1.84 20.18 5.55
N ILE A 81 0.87 19.87 6.41
CA ILE A 81 1.14 19.55 7.82
C ILE A 81 1.93 18.25 7.94
N VAL A 82 1.50 17.19 7.24
CA VAL A 82 2.16 15.88 7.24
C VAL A 82 3.58 15.96 6.71
N PRO A 83 3.86 16.47 5.49
CA PRO A 83 5.22 16.52 4.99
C PRO A 83 6.12 17.41 5.85
N LEU A 84 5.67 18.57 6.32
CA LEU A 84 6.48 19.41 7.22
C LEU A 84 6.81 18.70 8.53
N GLY A 85 5.81 18.08 9.17
CA GLY A 85 6.02 17.33 10.40
C GLY A 85 6.98 16.16 10.23
N LEU A 86 6.84 15.39 9.14
CA LEU A 86 7.73 14.28 8.83
C LEU A 86 9.15 14.75 8.51
N SER A 87 9.32 15.84 7.77
CA SER A 87 10.64 16.42 7.48
C SER A 87 11.33 16.87 8.77
N ILE A 88 10.63 17.56 9.67
CA ILE A 88 11.17 17.97 10.97
C ILE A 88 11.58 16.74 11.79
N LEU A 89 10.72 15.72 11.90
CA LEU A 89 11.02 14.50 12.63
C LEU A 89 12.24 13.76 12.07
N LEU A 90 12.34 13.64 10.75
CA LEU A 90 13.48 13.00 10.08
C LEU A 90 14.76 13.82 10.27
N VAL A 91 14.74 15.14 10.12
CA VAL A 91 15.91 15.99 10.37
C VAL A 91 16.39 15.87 11.81
N ILE A 92 15.47 15.93 12.79
CA ILE A 92 15.80 15.73 14.21
C ILE A 92 16.41 14.33 14.40
N GLY A 93 15.79 13.29 13.83
CA GLY A 93 16.29 11.93 13.95
C GLY A 93 17.68 11.73 13.35
N ILE A 94 17.94 12.32 12.19
CA ILE A 94 19.26 12.28 11.53
C ILE A 94 20.30 12.99 12.40
N VAL A 95 19.99 14.19 12.93
CA VAL A 95 20.92 14.92 13.81
C VAL A 95 21.24 14.13 15.07
N LYS A 96 20.22 13.58 15.75
CA LYS A 96 20.43 12.76 16.95
C LYS A 96 21.21 11.48 16.67
N TYR A 97 20.99 10.87 15.51
CA TYR A 97 21.72 9.68 15.08
C TYR A 97 23.23 9.95 14.97
N PHE A 98 23.64 11.11 14.44
CA PHE A 98 25.05 11.52 14.42
C PHE A 98 25.65 11.75 15.82
N HIS A 99 24.80 11.94 16.84
CA HIS A 99 25.19 12.01 18.25
C HIS A 99 25.05 10.67 18.99
N GLY A 100 24.80 9.56 18.28
CA GLY A 100 24.71 8.22 18.86
C GLY A 100 23.33 7.85 19.44
N ASP A 101 22.28 8.62 19.14
CA ASP A 101 20.90 8.36 19.58
C ASP A 101 19.99 8.08 18.37
N ASP A 102 19.49 6.85 18.27
CA ASP A 102 18.68 6.37 17.16
C ASP A 102 17.16 6.39 17.43
N PHE A 103 16.74 6.82 18.62
CA PHE A 103 15.37 6.65 19.11
C PHE A 103 14.31 7.28 18.18
N VAL A 104 14.59 8.49 17.68
CA VAL A 104 13.65 9.21 16.81
C VAL A 104 13.50 8.52 15.46
N LEU A 105 14.58 7.96 14.91
CA LEU A 105 14.51 7.19 13.66
C LEU A 105 13.77 5.86 13.86
N THR A 106 13.98 5.19 15.00
CA THR A 106 13.20 4.01 15.41
C THR A 106 11.70 4.33 15.44
N LEU A 107 11.32 5.48 16.00
CA LEU A 107 9.92 5.91 16.05
C LEU A 107 9.34 6.16 14.65
N VAL A 108 10.12 6.74 13.73
CA VAL A 108 9.68 6.95 12.34
C VAL A 108 9.49 5.61 11.60
N ILE A 109 10.33 4.62 11.87
CA ILE A 109 10.17 3.28 11.29
C ILE A 109 8.96 2.56 11.87
N PHE A 110 8.68 2.74 13.15
CA PHE A 110 7.45 2.25 13.76
C PHE A 110 6.22 2.90 13.11
N LEU A 111 6.25 4.22 12.88
CA LEU A 111 5.21 4.94 12.15
C LEU A 111 5.06 4.43 10.70
N TYR A 112 6.17 4.14 10.03
CA TYR A 112 6.17 3.50 8.71
C TYR A 112 5.47 2.13 8.75
N GLY A 113 5.85 1.24 9.67
CA GLY A 113 5.20 -0.07 9.82
C GLY A 113 3.69 0.02 10.05
N ILE A 114 3.26 0.94 10.92
CA ILE A 114 1.85 1.24 11.17
C ILE A 114 1.15 1.71 9.89
N SER A 115 1.72 2.71 9.22
CA SER A 115 1.08 3.36 8.06
C SER A 115 0.99 2.43 6.85
N VAL A 116 2.03 1.65 6.56
CA VAL A 116 2.06 0.70 5.44
C VAL A 116 1.14 -0.50 5.71
N GLY A 117 1.22 -1.10 6.90
CA GLY A 117 0.33 -2.22 7.25
C GLY A 117 -1.14 -1.81 7.16
N TRP A 118 -1.48 -0.62 7.67
CA TRP A 118 -2.82 -0.06 7.54
C TRP A 118 -3.17 0.17 6.07
N HIS A 119 -2.27 0.81 5.31
CA HIS A 119 -2.47 1.12 3.89
C HIS A 119 -2.88 -0.13 3.10
N TYR A 120 -2.17 -1.24 3.27
CA TYR A 120 -2.40 -2.48 2.51
C TYR A 120 -3.77 -3.07 2.79
N VAL A 121 -4.17 -3.19 4.07
CA VAL A 121 -5.49 -3.74 4.41
C VAL A 121 -6.63 -2.82 3.94
N LYS A 122 -6.44 -1.49 3.98
CA LYS A 122 -7.42 -0.53 3.44
C LYS A 122 -7.50 -0.56 1.92
N GLN A 123 -6.39 -0.77 1.22
CA GLN A 123 -6.39 -0.92 -0.23
C GLN A 123 -7.18 -2.18 -0.64
N GLY A 124 -6.90 -3.32 0.00
CA GLY A 124 -7.66 -4.56 -0.23
C GLY A 124 -9.17 -4.38 -0.01
N PHE A 125 -9.56 -3.72 1.10
CA PHE A 125 -10.95 -3.34 1.35
C PHE A 125 -11.51 -2.43 0.25
N GLY A 126 -10.75 -1.42 -0.16
CA GLY A 126 -11.09 -0.50 -1.24
C GLY A 126 -11.34 -1.21 -2.57
N MET A 127 -10.53 -2.22 -2.92
CA MET A 127 -10.70 -3.02 -4.13
C MET A 127 -12.05 -3.75 -4.14
N ALA A 128 -12.44 -4.37 -3.02
CA ALA A 128 -13.73 -5.03 -2.89
C ALA A 128 -14.92 -4.06 -3.01
N MET A 129 -14.80 -2.85 -2.46
CA MET A 129 -15.85 -1.83 -2.56
C MET A 129 -15.93 -1.21 -3.96
N SER A 130 -14.79 -0.95 -4.56
CA SER A 130 -14.67 -0.30 -5.87
C SER A 130 -15.21 -1.20 -6.98
N GLU A 131 -14.88 -2.50 -7.00
CA GLU A 131 -15.46 -3.40 -7.99
C GLU A 131 -16.97 -3.61 -7.79
N ALA A 132 -17.43 -3.68 -6.54
CA ALA A 132 -18.85 -3.78 -6.23
C ALA A 132 -19.65 -2.59 -6.77
N ALA A 133 -19.08 -1.38 -6.70
CA ALA A 133 -19.67 -0.17 -7.29
C ALA A 133 -19.71 -0.26 -8.83
N LEU A 134 -18.60 -0.63 -9.46
CA LEU A 134 -18.51 -0.76 -10.93
C LEU A 134 -19.51 -1.77 -11.49
N LYS A 135 -19.73 -2.88 -10.78
CA LYS A 135 -20.68 -3.94 -11.16
C LYS A 135 -22.11 -3.69 -10.68
N ARG A 136 -22.36 -2.59 -9.97
CA ARG A 136 -23.66 -2.28 -9.32
C ARG A 136 -24.16 -3.47 -8.49
N CYS A 137 -23.24 -4.14 -7.80
CA CYS A 137 -23.44 -5.35 -7.02
C CYS A 137 -22.89 -5.10 -5.62
N TYR A 138 -23.61 -4.28 -4.86
CA TYR A 138 -23.11 -3.68 -3.63
C TYR A 138 -23.04 -4.65 -2.46
N TRP A 139 -22.05 -4.45 -1.62
CA TRP A 139 -21.96 -5.09 -0.31
C TRP A 139 -22.97 -4.49 0.66
N GLN A 140 -23.76 -5.32 1.34
CA GLN A 140 -24.68 -4.81 2.35
C GLN A 140 -23.93 -4.09 3.48
N PRO A 141 -24.51 -3.03 4.11
CA PRO A 141 -23.81 -2.22 5.09
C PRO A 141 -23.19 -3.02 6.26
N LYS A 142 -23.89 -4.04 6.75
CA LYS A 142 -23.38 -4.93 7.81
C LYS A 142 -22.17 -5.74 7.35
N VAL A 143 -22.19 -6.27 6.13
CA VAL A 143 -21.09 -7.06 5.55
C VAL A 143 -19.86 -6.17 5.34
N ARG A 144 -20.04 -4.95 4.80
CA ARG A 144 -18.95 -3.97 4.67
C ARG A 144 -18.27 -3.68 6.01
N ARG A 145 -19.06 -3.54 7.07
CA ARG A 145 -18.55 -3.28 8.42
C ARG A 145 -17.71 -4.46 8.92
N TRP A 146 -18.17 -5.70 8.72
CA TRP A 146 -17.38 -6.90 9.05
C TRP A 146 -16.08 -6.98 8.26
N MET A 147 -16.10 -6.70 6.95
CA MET A 147 -14.88 -6.66 6.14
C MET A 147 -13.90 -5.59 6.64
N LEU A 148 -14.40 -4.42 7.06
CA LEU A 148 -13.54 -3.37 7.61
C LEU A 148 -12.94 -3.76 8.97
N TRP A 149 -13.74 -4.34 9.87
CA TRP A 149 -13.23 -4.85 11.15
C TRP A 149 -12.20 -5.96 10.96
N ASN A 150 -12.42 -6.85 9.99
CA ASN A 150 -11.48 -7.92 9.66
C ASN A 150 -10.17 -7.37 9.07
N ALA A 151 -10.24 -6.34 8.23
CA ALA A 151 -9.05 -5.63 7.75
C ALA A 151 -8.24 -5.04 8.92
N TYR A 152 -8.89 -4.37 9.88
CA TYR A 152 -8.21 -3.85 11.06
C TYR A 152 -7.66 -4.94 11.98
N ALA A 153 -8.42 -6.02 12.19
CA ALA A 153 -7.98 -7.14 13.01
C ALA A 153 -6.74 -7.83 12.40
N CYS A 154 -6.73 -8.03 11.08
CA CYS A 154 -5.61 -8.57 10.33
C CYS A 154 -4.35 -7.69 10.50
N TRP A 155 -4.52 -6.37 10.35
CA TRP A 155 -3.43 -5.42 10.55
C TRP A 155 -2.89 -5.46 11.98
N ILE A 156 -3.74 -5.38 13.01
CA ILE A 156 -3.32 -5.43 14.41
C ILE A 156 -2.58 -6.74 14.70
N PHE A 157 -3.11 -7.88 14.24
CA PHE A 157 -2.46 -9.17 14.37
C PHE A 157 -1.07 -9.18 13.71
N SER A 158 -0.95 -8.70 12.48
CA SER A 158 0.33 -8.65 11.76
C SER A 158 1.36 -7.75 12.45
N MET A 159 0.93 -6.64 13.07
CA MET A 159 1.81 -5.77 13.85
C MET A 159 2.27 -6.46 15.13
N CYS A 160 1.35 -7.10 15.86
CA CYS A 160 1.73 -7.86 17.05
C CYS A 160 2.74 -8.96 16.68
N LEU A 161 2.53 -9.64 15.55
CA LEU A 161 3.44 -10.68 15.08
C LEU A 161 4.81 -10.14 14.68
N LEU A 162 4.86 -9.09 13.85
CA LEU A 162 6.10 -8.45 13.39
C LEU A 162 6.94 -7.96 14.58
N PHE A 163 6.31 -7.31 15.56
CA PHE A 163 6.99 -6.74 16.73
C PHE A 163 7.17 -7.73 17.89
N SER A 164 6.74 -9.00 17.74
CA SER A 164 7.04 -10.09 18.69
C SER A 164 8.22 -10.95 18.24
N ALA A 165 8.65 -10.84 16.97
CA ALA A 165 9.72 -11.63 16.39
C ALA A 165 11.09 -11.28 17.03
N GLU A 166 11.96 -12.28 17.14
CA GLU A 166 13.35 -12.07 17.61
C GLU A 166 14.16 -11.31 16.58
N GLY A 167 14.99 -10.39 17.06
CA GLY A 167 15.98 -9.76 16.22
C GLY A 167 15.52 -8.47 15.54
N GLY A 168 14.83 -7.57 16.24
CA GLY A 168 14.60 -6.19 15.80
C GLY A 168 13.85 -6.05 14.46
N VAL A 169 13.73 -4.81 13.96
CA VAL A 169 13.17 -4.56 12.63
C VAL A 169 14.23 -3.90 11.75
N GLY A 170 14.54 -4.58 10.64
CA GLY A 170 15.48 -4.10 9.63
C GLY A 170 14.79 -3.30 8.52
N PHE A 171 15.31 -2.14 8.13
CA PHE A 171 14.88 -1.39 6.94
C PHE A 171 16.09 -0.87 6.15
N LEU A 172 16.28 -1.34 4.92
CA LEU A 172 17.40 -0.94 4.02
C LEU A 172 18.79 -0.95 4.71
N GLY A 173 19.09 -2.04 5.44
CA GLY A 173 20.38 -2.21 6.12
C GLY A 173 20.48 -1.51 7.48
N TRP A 174 19.42 -0.84 7.93
CA TRP A 174 19.33 -0.34 9.30
C TRP A 174 18.57 -1.30 10.19
N TYR A 175 19.12 -1.59 11.36
CA TYR A 175 18.53 -2.49 12.31
C TYR A 175 18.25 -1.74 13.60
N PHE A 176 17.00 -1.73 14.03
CA PHE A 176 16.61 -1.06 15.27
C PHE A 176 16.25 -2.09 16.34
N PRO A 177 16.96 -2.07 17.49
CA PRO A 177 16.63 -2.93 18.61
C PRO A 177 15.31 -2.44 19.21
N LEU A 178 14.20 -3.06 18.81
CA LEU A 178 12.96 -2.97 19.56
C LEU A 178 13.05 -4.02 20.66
N GLU A 179 13.16 -3.55 21.91
CA GLU A 179 13.08 -4.45 23.06
C GLU A 179 11.76 -5.25 22.99
N ARG A 180 11.89 -6.58 23.04
CA ARG A 180 10.75 -7.47 23.30
C ARG A 180 10.11 -7.02 24.60
N SER A 181 8.82 -6.70 24.60
CA SER A 181 7.98 -6.94 25.79
C SER A 181 6.51 -6.54 25.64
N SER A 182 6.18 -5.41 25.02
CA SER A 182 4.83 -4.86 25.21
C SER A 182 3.75 -5.37 24.24
N LEU A 183 4.11 -5.77 23.00
CA LEU A 183 3.15 -6.24 21.99
C LEU A 183 2.93 -7.76 21.98
N GLN A 184 3.84 -8.53 22.56
CA GLN A 184 3.74 -10.00 22.58
C GLN A 184 2.50 -10.48 23.37
N GLN A 185 2.19 -9.83 24.49
CA GLN A 185 0.97 -10.13 25.28
C GLN A 185 -0.33 -9.89 24.48
N TRP A 186 -0.29 -9.06 23.44
CA TRP A 186 -1.44 -8.75 22.59
C TRP A 186 -1.58 -9.70 21.40
N LEU A 187 -0.59 -10.56 21.13
CA LEU A 187 -0.60 -11.45 19.97
C LEU A 187 -1.79 -12.42 19.98
N LEU A 188 -2.04 -13.10 21.11
CA LEU A 188 -3.16 -14.04 21.23
C LEU A 188 -4.53 -13.34 21.16
N PRO A 189 -4.79 -12.24 21.91
CA PRO A 189 -6.02 -11.45 21.74
C PRO A 189 -6.23 -10.97 20.30
N ALA A 190 -5.18 -10.47 19.64
CA ALA A 190 -5.25 -10.02 18.25
C ALA A 190 -5.58 -11.16 17.28
N ALA A 191 -4.99 -12.34 17.48
CA ALA A 191 -5.27 -13.54 16.70
C ALA A 191 -6.73 -14.00 16.86
N ILE A 192 -7.26 -14.02 18.09
CA ILE A 192 -8.66 -14.36 18.37
C ILE A 192 -9.60 -13.35 17.69
N PHE A 193 -9.32 -12.05 17.82
CA PHE A 193 -10.12 -11.00 17.19
C PHE A 193 -10.10 -11.12 15.65
N PHE A 194 -8.93 -11.43 15.07
CA PHE A 194 -8.80 -11.70 13.65
C PHE A 194 -9.60 -12.95 13.23
N GLY A 195 -9.55 -14.03 14.00
CA GLY A 195 -10.34 -15.24 13.77
C GLY A 195 -11.85 -14.98 13.77
N ILE A 196 -12.36 -14.30 14.82
CA ILE A 196 -13.78 -13.96 14.96
C ILE A 196 -14.26 -13.10 13.78
N THR A 197 -13.52 -12.05 13.44
CA THR A 197 -13.90 -11.17 12.32
C THR A 197 -13.81 -11.88 10.98
N SER A 198 -12.90 -12.84 10.80
CA SER A 198 -12.79 -13.68 9.59
C SER A 198 -14.03 -14.56 9.42
N VAL A 199 -14.49 -15.21 10.49
CA VAL A 199 -15.76 -15.97 10.50
C VAL A 199 -16.94 -15.06 10.17
N GLY A 200 -16.98 -13.85 10.75
CA GLY A 200 -18.00 -12.84 10.43
C GLY A 200 -18.02 -12.45 8.95
N VAL A 201 -16.86 -12.31 8.31
CA VAL A 201 -16.73 -12.04 6.88
C VAL A 201 -17.24 -13.22 6.05
N ILE A 202 -16.89 -14.46 6.38
CA ILE A 202 -17.36 -15.66 5.66
C ILE A 202 -18.90 -15.74 5.69
N ILE A 203 -19.50 -15.59 6.87
CA ILE A 203 -20.96 -15.57 7.04
C ILE A 203 -21.56 -14.40 6.26
N GLY A 204 -20.95 -13.22 6.34
CA GLY A 204 -21.36 -12.01 5.64
C GLY A 204 -21.37 -12.19 4.12
N ILE A 205 -20.30 -12.73 3.53
CA ILE A 205 -20.19 -13.02 2.10
C ILE A 205 -21.27 -14.00 1.67
N ARG A 206 -21.47 -15.10 2.41
CA ARG A 206 -22.51 -16.10 2.09
C ARG A 206 -23.91 -15.47 2.08
N ARG A 207 -24.24 -14.64 3.08
CA ARG A 207 -25.51 -13.91 3.13
C ARG A 207 -25.64 -12.93 1.96
N ASN A 208 -24.56 -12.23 1.61
CA ASN A 208 -24.58 -11.28 0.50
C ASN A 208 -24.78 -11.98 -0.86
N ILE A 209 -24.17 -13.15 -1.06
CA ILE A 209 -24.39 -14.00 -2.24
C ILE A 209 -25.87 -14.44 -2.32
N GLY A 210 -26.46 -14.85 -1.20
CA GLY A 210 -27.89 -15.19 -1.13
C GLY A 210 -28.79 -14.02 -1.54
N TYR A 211 -28.51 -12.83 -0.99
CA TYR A 211 -29.21 -11.60 -1.37
C TYR A 211 -29.04 -11.25 -2.85
N TRP A 212 -27.82 -11.33 -3.40
CA TRP A 212 -27.56 -11.08 -4.82
C TRP A 212 -28.36 -12.02 -5.72
N ARG A 213 -28.47 -13.30 -5.36
CA ARG A 213 -29.31 -14.25 -6.09
C ARG A 213 -30.79 -13.86 -6.06
N GLN A 214 -31.30 -13.39 -4.91
CA GLN A 214 -32.70 -12.94 -4.77
C GLN A 214 -33.01 -11.72 -5.65
N ILE A 215 -32.05 -10.80 -5.83
CA ILE A 215 -32.21 -9.64 -6.72
C ILE A 215 -31.78 -9.92 -8.18
N GLY A 216 -31.72 -11.20 -8.57
CA GLY A 216 -31.46 -11.62 -9.95
C GLY A 216 -30.02 -11.40 -10.44
N LYS A 217 -29.04 -11.21 -9.56
CA LYS A 217 -27.62 -11.12 -9.93
C LYS A 217 -27.00 -12.50 -10.05
N HIS A 218 -26.33 -12.75 -11.18
CA HIS A 218 -25.64 -14.01 -11.45
C HIS A 218 -24.16 -13.90 -11.10
N GLN A 219 -23.45 -15.03 -11.11
CA GLN A 219 -22.05 -15.12 -10.72
C GLN A 219 -21.13 -14.16 -11.50
N LYS A 220 -21.44 -13.91 -12.79
CA LYS A 220 -20.72 -12.95 -13.64
C LYS A 220 -20.81 -11.50 -13.13
N ASP A 221 -21.87 -11.17 -12.40
CA ASP A 221 -22.13 -9.85 -11.83
C ASP A 221 -21.48 -9.66 -10.46
N TRP A 222 -20.96 -10.74 -9.85
CA TRP A 222 -20.35 -10.66 -8.53
C TRP A 222 -18.99 -9.95 -8.58
N PRO A 223 -18.67 -9.11 -7.59
CA PRO A 223 -17.38 -8.42 -7.47
C PRO A 223 -16.27 -9.36 -6.99
N SER A 224 -15.99 -10.40 -7.78
CA SER A 224 -15.05 -11.46 -7.44
C SER A 224 -13.58 -11.06 -7.58
N ALA A 225 -13.23 -10.07 -8.41
CA ALA A 225 -11.84 -9.61 -8.53
C ALA A 225 -11.45 -8.73 -7.33
N GLY A 226 -12.32 -7.80 -6.93
CA GLY A 226 -12.17 -6.98 -5.75
C GLY A 226 -12.23 -7.80 -4.46
N LEU A 227 -13.09 -8.82 -4.40
CA LEU A 227 -13.07 -9.78 -3.28
C LEU A 227 -11.73 -10.54 -3.23
N MET A 228 -11.19 -10.96 -4.37
CA MET A 228 -9.88 -11.59 -4.41
C MET A 228 -8.78 -10.63 -3.94
N GLY A 229 -8.80 -9.37 -4.39
CA GLY A 229 -7.87 -8.34 -3.92
C GLY A 229 -7.93 -8.15 -2.41
N TYR A 230 -9.14 -8.14 -1.83
CA TYR A 230 -9.33 -8.11 -0.39
C TYR A 230 -8.72 -9.33 0.31
N LEU A 231 -9.06 -10.55 -0.13
CA LEU A 231 -8.59 -11.77 0.53
C LEU A 231 -7.07 -11.95 0.41
N VAL A 232 -6.51 -11.70 -0.77
CA VAL A 232 -5.07 -11.82 -1.00
C VAL A 232 -4.30 -10.79 -0.17
N SER A 233 -4.76 -9.52 -0.14
CA SER A 233 -4.09 -8.49 0.65
C SER A 233 -4.08 -8.81 2.15
N LEU A 234 -5.19 -9.29 2.70
CA LEU A 234 -5.28 -9.58 4.13
C LEU A 234 -4.56 -10.88 4.48
N TYR A 235 -4.96 -12.00 3.88
CA TYR A 235 -4.52 -13.31 4.37
C TYR A 235 -3.14 -13.69 3.83
N VAL A 236 -2.85 -13.37 2.57
CA VAL A 236 -1.59 -13.79 1.93
C VAL A 236 -0.50 -12.76 2.19
N TRP A 237 -0.77 -11.48 1.97
CA TRP A 237 0.25 -10.46 2.08
C TRP A 237 0.49 -10.02 3.52
N VAL A 238 -0.56 -9.66 4.25
CA VAL A 238 -0.40 -9.06 5.59
C VAL A 238 -0.28 -10.13 6.68
N ALA A 239 -1.18 -11.12 6.74
CA ALA A 239 -1.16 -12.12 7.81
C ALA A 239 -0.04 -13.14 7.63
N ILE A 240 0.16 -13.67 6.41
CA ILE A 240 1.21 -14.65 6.12
C ILE A 240 2.53 -13.95 5.79
N GLY A 241 2.53 -12.90 4.98
CA GLY A 241 3.77 -12.30 4.46
C GLY A 241 4.75 -11.82 5.53
N VAL A 242 4.28 -11.36 6.69
CA VAL A 242 5.16 -10.98 7.81
C VAL A 242 5.99 -12.14 8.36
N SER A 243 5.58 -13.39 8.15
CA SER A 243 6.32 -14.59 8.57
C SER A 243 7.28 -15.12 7.51
N PHE A 244 7.23 -14.61 6.27
CA PHE A 244 8.00 -15.12 5.14
C PHE A 244 8.76 -13.96 4.48
N PRO A 245 10.07 -13.77 4.76
CA PRO A 245 10.85 -12.66 4.22
C PRO A 245 10.81 -12.54 2.70
N LEU A 246 10.81 -13.67 1.98
CA LEU A 246 10.73 -13.69 0.53
C LEU A 246 9.42 -13.09 0.00
N LEU A 247 8.33 -13.32 0.72
CA LEU A 247 7.01 -12.79 0.42
C LEU A 247 6.97 -11.26 0.59
N MET A 248 7.68 -10.72 1.58
CA MET A 248 7.79 -9.26 1.79
C MET A 248 8.46 -8.54 0.61
N LEU A 249 9.32 -9.22 -0.17
CA LEU A 249 9.90 -8.66 -1.41
C LEU A 249 8.92 -8.67 -2.58
N VAL A 250 7.91 -9.53 -2.51
CA VAL A 250 6.94 -9.75 -3.59
C VAL A 250 5.75 -8.80 -3.48
N ILE A 251 5.31 -8.51 -2.25
CA ILE A 251 4.10 -7.74 -1.98
C ILE A 251 4.12 -6.33 -2.61
N PRO A 252 5.20 -5.52 -2.49
CA PRO A 252 5.19 -4.14 -3.00
C PRO A 252 4.90 -4.08 -4.51
N PHE A 253 5.49 -4.98 -5.30
CA PHE A 253 5.21 -5.09 -6.73
C PHE A 253 3.71 -5.31 -7.02
N PHE A 254 3.09 -6.32 -6.39
CA PHE A 254 1.69 -6.66 -6.64
C PHE A 254 0.71 -5.64 -6.07
N HIS A 255 1.04 -5.05 -4.93
CA HIS A 255 0.32 -3.92 -4.35
C HIS A 255 0.28 -2.73 -5.31
N SER A 256 1.44 -2.35 -5.85
CA SER A 256 1.54 -1.27 -6.83
C SER A 256 0.80 -1.59 -8.13
N MET A 257 0.82 -2.84 -8.60
CA MET A 257 0.03 -3.25 -9.76
C MET A 257 -1.47 -3.12 -9.56
N GLN A 258 -2.00 -3.51 -8.39
CA GLN A 258 -3.42 -3.32 -8.06
C GLN A 258 -3.81 -1.86 -8.15
N TYR A 259 -3.00 -0.98 -7.55
CA TYR A 259 -3.21 0.46 -7.57
C TYR A 259 -3.16 1.01 -9.00
N MET A 260 -2.11 0.67 -9.76
CA MET A 260 -1.92 1.18 -11.11
C MET A 260 -3.06 0.75 -12.05
N HIS A 261 -3.65 -0.43 -11.83
CA HIS A 261 -4.83 -0.85 -12.57
C HIS A 261 -6.04 0.09 -12.36
N VAL A 262 -6.24 0.59 -11.14
CA VAL A 262 -7.31 1.55 -10.83
C VAL A 262 -6.99 2.93 -11.42
N VAL A 263 -5.73 3.37 -11.33
CA VAL A 263 -5.29 4.66 -11.88
C VAL A 263 -5.38 4.71 -13.40
N GLU A 264 -4.94 3.65 -14.09
CA GLU A 264 -5.06 3.57 -15.55
C GLU A 264 -6.52 3.66 -15.98
N LYS A 265 -7.42 2.97 -15.28
CA LYS A 265 -8.86 3.08 -15.53
C LYS A 265 -9.40 4.50 -15.31
N PHE A 266 -8.93 5.18 -14.26
CA PHE A 266 -9.31 6.58 -14.01
C PHE A 266 -8.91 7.47 -15.19
N TYR A 267 -7.67 7.39 -15.66
CA TYR A 267 -7.21 8.21 -16.78
C TYR A 267 -7.88 7.83 -18.10
N ASP A 268 -8.11 6.55 -18.37
CA ASP A 268 -8.80 6.09 -19.57
C ASP A 268 -10.23 6.66 -19.67
N ASN A 269 -10.90 6.82 -18.54
CA ASN A 269 -12.23 7.39 -18.48
C ASN A 269 -12.23 8.93 -18.50
N LYS A 270 -11.30 9.57 -17.79
CA LYS A 270 -11.20 11.03 -17.69
C LYS A 270 -10.78 11.65 -19.03
N GLU A 271 -9.79 11.06 -19.66
CA GLU A 271 -9.15 11.58 -20.87
C GLU A 271 -9.53 10.66 -22.02
N LYS A 272 -10.74 10.86 -22.56
CA LYS A 272 -11.36 10.05 -23.63
C LYS A 272 -10.31 9.64 -24.67
N LYS A 273 -9.91 8.36 -24.63
CA LYS A 273 -8.89 7.74 -25.49
C LYS A 273 -7.60 8.56 -25.63
N GLN A 274 -6.84 8.71 -24.54
CA GLN A 274 -5.42 9.05 -24.64
C GLN A 274 -4.71 8.18 -25.69
N SER A 275 -3.90 8.82 -26.52
CA SER A 275 -3.02 8.11 -27.46
C SER A 275 -2.02 7.22 -26.71
N LYS A 276 -1.53 6.16 -27.38
CA LYS A 276 -0.49 5.29 -26.82
C LYS A 276 0.76 6.08 -26.43
N GLN A 277 1.12 7.10 -27.22
CA GLN A 277 2.27 7.97 -26.98
C GLN A 277 2.12 8.79 -25.69
N GLU A 278 0.93 9.35 -25.42
CA GLU A 278 0.67 10.10 -24.19
C GLU A 278 0.74 9.20 -22.96
N LYS A 279 0.19 7.98 -23.05
CA LYS A 279 0.32 6.98 -21.97
C LYS A 279 1.78 6.64 -21.71
N THR A 280 2.55 6.30 -22.75
CA THR A 280 3.99 5.99 -22.61
C THR A 280 4.75 7.16 -21.99
N ARG A 281 4.50 8.39 -22.45
CA ARG A 281 5.13 9.59 -21.90
C ARG A 281 4.80 9.78 -20.43
N ARG A 282 3.53 9.59 -20.01
CA ARG A 282 3.14 9.62 -18.60
C ARG A 282 3.93 8.60 -17.79
N TRP A 283 3.98 7.35 -18.24
CA TRP A 283 4.73 6.28 -17.55
C TRP A 283 6.21 6.61 -17.40
N LEU A 284 6.85 7.12 -18.45
CA LEU A 284 8.26 7.54 -18.39
C LEU A 284 8.47 8.67 -17.37
N TYR A 285 7.58 9.67 -17.33
CA TYR A 285 7.65 10.72 -16.31
C TYR A 285 7.50 10.18 -14.89
N LEU A 286 6.54 9.28 -14.68
CA LEU A 286 6.29 8.68 -13.37
C LEU A 286 7.45 7.81 -12.90
N ILE A 287 8.07 7.03 -13.79
CA ILE A 287 9.26 6.23 -13.50
C ILE A 287 10.46 7.13 -13.22
N GLY A 288 10.70 8.13 -14.07
CA GLY A 288 11.85 9.04 -13.95
C GLY A 288 11.84 9.82 -12.64
N TRP A 289 10.72 10.46 -12.30
CA TRP A 289 10.60 11.19 -11.03
C TRP A 289 10.65 10.27 -9.81
N GLY A 290 10.08 9.07 -9.91
CA GLY A 290 10.21 8.08 -8.84
C GLY A 290 11.67 7.68 -8.63
N PHE A 291 12.43 7.40 -9.69
CA PHE A 291 13.86 7.11 -9.57
C PHE A 291 14.64 8.27 -8.95
N VAL A 292 14.35 9.50 -9.36
CA VAL A 292 15.02 10.69 -8.81
C VAL A 292 14.82 10.81 -7.30
N LEU A 293 13.58 10.64 -6.83
CA LEU A 293 13.22 10.82 -5.42
C LEU A 293 13.62 9.64 -4.52
N PHE A 294 13.50 8.40 -5.02
CA PHE A 294 13.82 7.21 -4.23
C PHE A 294 15.30 6.84 -4.24
N TRP A 295 16.06 7.22 -5.27
CA TRP A 295 17.43 6.74 -5.47
C TRP A 295 18.44 7.84 -5.75
N LEU A 296 18.21 8.71 -6.74
CA LEU A 296 19.25 9.65 -7.17
C LEU A 296 19.57 10.69 -6.10
N ILE A 297 18.57 11.45 -5.65
CA ILE A 297 18.76 12.50 -4.64
C ILE A 297 19.29 11.92 -3.34
N PRO A 298 18.63 10.93 -2.70
CA PRO A 298 19.13 10.39 -1.45
C PRO A 298 20.49 9.68 -1.61
N GLY A 299 20.74 9.00 -2.73
CA GLY A 299 22.01 8.33 -2.99
C GLY A 299 23.18 9.32 -3.13
N VAL A 300 22.96 10.49 -3.72
CA VAL A 300 23.94 11.58 -3.72
C VAL A 300 24.22 12.08 -2.31
N LEU A 301 23.20 12.24 -1.46
CA LEU A 301 23.38 12.63 -0.06
C LEU A 301 24.13 11.57 0.75
N ASP A 302 23.82 10.29 0.53
CA ASP A 302 24.54 9.17 1.15
C ASP A 302 26.01 9.14 0.70
N TYR A 303 26.29 9.43 -0.57
CA TYR A 303 27.66 9.56 -1.08
C TYR A 303 28.40 10.74 -0.47
N ILE A 304 27.76 11.92 -0.37
CA ILE A 304 28.36 13.10 0.29
C ILE A 304 28.72 12.80 1.74
N ASN A 305 27.86 12.06 2.45
CA ASN A 305 28.07 11.70 3.85
C ASN A 305 29.15 10.64 4.06
N SER A 306 29.19 9.60 3.23
CA SER A 306 30.03 8.41 3.45
C SER A 306 31.28 8.34 2.57
N GLY A 307 31.35 9.13 1.51
CA GLY A 307 32.36 9.01 0.45
C GLY A 307 32.26 7.73 -0.39
N LYS A 308 31.24 6.89 -0.17
CA LYS A 308 31.08 5.58 -0.81
C LYS A 308 29.81 5.51 -1.64
N VAL A 309 29.92 4.91 -2.81
CA VAL A 309 28.74 4.52 -3.59
C VAL A 309 28.17 3.25 -2.94
N ASN A 310 27.12 3.42 -2.14
CA ASN A 310 26.45 2.29 -1.52
C ASN A 310 25.58 1.59 -2.58
N LEU A 311 25.81 0.31 -2.83
CA LEU A 311 24.91 -0.55 -3.60
C LEU A 311 23.72 -0.94 -2.71
N MET A 312 22.55 -1.23 -3.31
CA MET A 312 21.22 -1.47 -2.68
C MET A 312 21.16 -2.39 -1.44
N SER A 313 22.25 -3.07 -1.07
CA SER A 313 22.35 -4.01 0.05
C SER A 313 23.26 -3.56 1.21
N GLN A 314 23.86 -2.36 1.15
CA GLN A 314 24.87 -1.96 2.14
C GLN A 314 24.30 -1.12 3.30
N VAL A 315 24.75 -1.47 4.51
CA VAL A 315 24.57 -0.66 5.74
C VAL A 315 25.18 0.73 5.52
N GLY A 316 24.43 1.80 5.79
CA GLY A 316 24.92 3.18 5.66
C GLY A 316 24.13 4.08 4.70
N MET A 317 22.99 3.64 4.19
CA MET A 317 22.09 4.44 3.33
C MET A 317 21.11 5.31 4.15
N LEU A 318 21.64 6.19 4.99
CA LEU A 318 20.87 7.02 5.92
C LEU A 318 19.82 7.89 5.23
N PHE A 319 20.23 8.62 4.19
CA PHE A 319 19.36 9.51 3.46
C PHE A 319 18.39 8.73 2.57
N THR A 320 18.82 7.62 1.96
CA THR A 320 17.90 6.75 1.22
C THR A 320 16.82 6.18 2.12
N ALA A 321 17.17 5.65 3.30
CA ALA A 321 16.19 5.19 4.27
C ALA A 321 15.22 6.31 4.67
N ALA A 322 15.73 7.51 5.00
CA ALA A 322 14.91 8.65 5.36
C ALA A 322 13.93 9.07 4.24
N PHE A 323 14.38 9.13 2.99
CA PHE A 323 13.51 9.46 1.84
C PHE A 323 12.45 8.39 1.61
N TRP A 324 12.84 7.12 1.68
CA TRP A 324 11.89 6.01 1.56
C TRP A 324 10.82 6.06 2.65
N LEU A 325 11.21 6.28 3.91
CA LEU A 325 10.29 6.44 5.04
C LEU A 325 9.35 7.63 4.83
N PHE A 326 9.90 8.79 4.44
CA PHE A 326 9.11 9.98 4.15
C PHE A 326 8.05 9.69 3.08
N ILE A 327 8.47 9.18 1.92
CA ILE A 327 7.58 9.00 0.78
C ILE A 327 6.48 7.98 1.10
N ASN A 328 6.83 6.87 1.74
CA ASN A 328 5.86 5.82 2.10
C ASN A 328 4.83 6.32 3.12
N ILE A 329 5.27 6.98 4.19
CA ILE A 329 4.37 7.50 5.22
C ILE A 329 3.49 8.61 4.63
N HIS A 330 4.07 9.56 3.89
CA HIS A 330 3.33 10.67 3.29
C HIS A 330 2.30 10.18 2.27
N HIS A 331 2.68 9.20 1.44
CA HIS A 331 1.78 8.58 0.46
C HIS A 331 0.52 8.01 1.12
N TYR A 332 0.63 7.36 2.29
CA TYR A 332 -0.55 6.90 3.01
C TYR A 332 -1.54 8.04 3.29
N PHE A 333 -1.06 9.22 3.70
CA PHE A 333 -1.94 10.37 3.95
C PHE A 333 -2.55 10.92 2.65
N ILE A 334 -1.78 10.96 1.56
CA ILE A 334 -2.28 11.34 0.24
C ILE A 334 -3.42 10.44 -0.21
N ASP A 335 -3.25 9.12 -0.10
CA ASP A 335 -4.24 8.13 -0.50
C ASP A 335 -5.51 8.19 0.36
N ASN A 336 -5.38 8.60 1.64
CA ASN A 336 -6.52 8.91 2.51
C ASN A 336 -7.30 10.18 2.11
N VAL A 337 -6.85 10.91 1.10
CA VAL A 337 -7.58 12.02 0.46
C VAL A 337 -8.14 11.57 -0.89
N ILE A 338 -7.30 10.99 -1.75
CA ILE A 338 -7.67 10.61 -3.13
C ILE A 338 -8.87 9.64 -3.12
N TRP A 339 -8.78 8.55 -2.37
CA TRP A 339 -9.72 7.43 -2.47
C TRP A 339 -10.94 7.54 -1.54
N ARG A 340 -11.17 8.72 -0.97
CA ARG A 340 -12.32 8.98 -0.11
C ARG A 340 -13.61 8.98 -0.91
N LYS A 341 -14.68 8.42 -0.33
CA LYS A 341 -16.03 8.44 -0.94
C LYS A 341 -16.53 9.86 -1.23
N GLU A 342 -16.07 10.84 -0.44
CA GLU A 342 -16.42 12.25 -0.58
C GLU A 342 -15.76 12.89 -1.82
N ASN A 343 -14.72 12.26 -2.38
CA ASN A 343 -14.02 12.75 -3.55
C ASN A 343 -14.75 12.41 -4.84
N LYS A 344 -15.78 13.19 -5.17
CA LYS A 344 -16.60 12.99 -6.37
C LYS A 344 -15.78 12.99 -7.67
N TYR A 345 -14.72 13.81 -7.76
CA TYR A 345 -13.87 13.90 -8.94
C TYR A 345 -13.28 12.54 -9.36
N ILE A 346 -12.84 11.73 -8.40
CA ILE A 346 -12.32 10.39 -8.65
C ILE A 346 -13.45 9.42 -9.02
N TRP A 347 -14.53 9.39 -8.22
CA TRP A 347 -15.59 8.40 -8.38
C TRP A 347 -16.49 8.62 -9.59
N GLU A 348 -16.75 9.87 -9.98
CA GLU A 348 -17.48 10.18 -11.21
C GLU A 348 -16.69 9.72 -12.42
N SER A 349 -15.38 9.99 -12.46
CA SER A 349 -14.50 9.56 -13.54
C SER A 349 -14.41 8.02 -13.62
N LEU A 350 -14.24 7.32 -12.50
CA LEU A 350 -14.19 5.85 -12.49
C LEU A 350 -15.49 5.19 -12.95
N ASN A 351 -16.64 5.87 -12.76
CA ASN A 351 -17.96 5.35 -13.09
C ASN A 351 -18.53 5.88 -14.43
N ALA A 352 -17.80 6.70 -15.18
CA ALA A 352 -18.26 7.38 -16.39
C ALA A 352 -18.46 6.49 -17.64
N CYS A 353 -18.78 5.19 -17.49
CA CYS A 353 -18.93 4.22 -18.60
C CYS A 353 -20.32 3.60 -18.75
#